data_AF-V9G865-F1
#
_entry.id   AF-V9G865-F1
#
_cell.length_a   1.000
_cell.length_b   1.000
_cell.length_c   1.000
_cell.angle_alpha   90.00
_cell.angle_beta   90.00
_cell.angle_gamma   90.00
#
_symmetry.space_group_name_H-M   'P 1'
#
loop_
_entity.id
_entity.type
_entity.pdbx_description
1 polymer ?
#
loop_
_entity_poly.entity_id
_entity_poly.type
_entity_poly.pdbx_seq_one_letter_code
_entity_poly.pdbx_strand_id
1 'polypeptide(L)'
;MELIDVRINGGEQPAKAELGVSYSLHLVGGTELDGNSDIQFMDMQAMPIQPGLTADQKRSALQDTALTPLNYGVRILSEVPIRRIELEYRYFGFTFKRELPMGRFFQ
;
A
#
# COMPACT_ATOMS: atom_id res chain seq x y z
N MET A 1 -6.32 3.48 10.00
CA MET A 1 -5.43 4.48 9.39
C MET A 1 -5.97 4.78 8.00
N GLU A 2 -5.79 5.98 7.46
CA GLU A 2 -6.25 6.34 6.11
C GLU A 2 -5.06 6.88 5.32
N LEU A 3 -4.85 6.39 4.09
CA LEU A 3 -3.88 6.98 3.17
C LEU A 3 -4.53 8.19 2.50
N ILE A 4 -3.95 9.37 2.69
CA ILE A 4 -4.55 10.64 2.26
C ILE A 4 -3.95 11.08 0.94
N ASP A 5 -2.63 11.11 0.83
CA ASP A 5 -1.92 11.59 -0.35
C ASP A 5 -0.59 10.84 -0.53
N VAL A 6 -0.15 10.78 -1.79
CA VAL A 6 1.11 10.17 -2.20
C VAL A 6 1.76 11.09 -3.22
N ARG A 7 2.94 11.61 -2.87
CA ARG A 7 3.76 12.45 -3.74
C ARG A 7 5.09 11.78 -4.03
N ILE A 8 5.73 12.20 -5.11
CA ILE A 8 7.05 11.74 -5.51
C ILE A 8 7.99 12.91 -5.71
N ASN A 9 9.30 12.66 -5.65
CA ASN A 9 10.34 13.57 -6.12
C ASN A 9 10.31 15.01 -5.55
N GLY A 10 9.81 15.24 -4.32
CA GLY A 10 9.74 16.58 -3.73
C GLY A 10 8.38 17.27 -3.94
N GLY A 11 7.29 16.51 -3.93
CA GLY A 11 5.91 17.03 -4.03
C GLY A 11 5.22 16.87 -5.39
N GLU A 12 5.85 16.22 -6.37
CA GLU A 12 5.23 15.92 -7.66
C GLU A 12 4.07 14.91 -7.48
N GLN A 13 3.01 15.08 -8.27
CA GLN A 13 1.90 14.13 -8.28
C GLN A 13 2.20 13.00 -9.25
N PRO A 14 2.17 11.73 -8.81
CA PRO A 14 2.33 10.61 -9.73
C PRO A 14 1.16 10.57 -10.73
N ALA A 15 1.39 9.94 -11.88
CA ALA A 15 0.34 9.68 -12.86
C ALA A 15 -0.82 8.86 -12.25
N LYS A 16 -0.49 7.96 -11.29
CA LYS A 16 -1.48 7.25 -10.49
C LYS A 16 -0.92 6.86 -9.12
N ALA A 17 -1.77 6.93 -8.10
CA ALA A 17 -1.49 6.40 -6.76
C ALA A 17 -2.72 5.66 -6.23
N GLU A 18 -2.54 4.42 -5.79
CA GLU A 18 -3.62 3.55 -5.31
C GLU A 18 -3.20 2.77 -4.07
N LEU A 19 -4.19 2.43 -3.24
CA LEU A 19 -4.01 1.50 -2.15
C LEU A 19 -3.98 0.08 -2.72
N GLY A 20 -2.89 -0.64 -2.48
CA GLY A 20 -2.78 -2.07 -2.74
C GLY A 20 -3.16 -2.85 -1.50
N VAL A 21 -4.14 -3.74 -1.62
CA VAL A 21 -4.62 -4.61 -0.54
C VAL A 21 -4.33 -6.05 -0.92
N SER A 22 -3.52 -6.74 -0.12
CA SER A 22 -3.14 -8.12 -0.37
C SER A 22 -3.83 -9.06 0.62
N TYR A 23 -4.36 -10.16 0.08
CA TYR A 23 -5.07 -11.22 0.80
C TYR A 23 -4.24 -12.51 0.92
N SER A 24 -2.96 -12.47 0.51
CA SER A 24 -2.04 -13.60 0.62
C SER A 24 -0.87 -13.31 1.56
N LEU A 25 -0.16 -14.36 1.96
CA LEU A 25 1.07 -14.26 2.76
C LEU A 25 2.30 -13.89 1.94
N HIS A 26 2.17 -13.86 0.62
CA HIS A 26 3.29 -13.60 -0.27
C HIS A 26 3.50 -12.10 -0.42
N LEU A 27 4.76 -11.68 -0.32
CA LEU A 27 5.15 -10.32 -0.60
C LEU A 27 5.13 -10.17 -2.12
N VAL A 28 4.14 -9.46 -2.65
CA VAL A 28 4.03 -9.24 -4.08
C VAL A 28 4.58 -7.86 -4.40
N GLY A 29 5.72 -7.84 -5.06
CA GLY A 29 6.35 -6.65 -5.61
C GLY A 29 6.72 -6.92 -7.06
N GLY A 30 6.31 -6.04 -7.96
CA GLY A 30 6.58 -6.20 -9.39
C GLY A 30 5.76 -5.25 -10.25
N THR A 31 6.08 -5.25 -11.54
CA THR A 31 5.24 -4.68 -12.61
C THR A 31 4.16 -5.71 -13.00
N GLU A 32 3.10 -5.28 -13.68
CA GLU A 32 2.04 -6.18 -14.23
C GLU A 32 1.23 -6.96 -13.18
N LEU A 33 0.99 -6.37 -12.01
CA LEU A 33 0.14 -6.98 -10.97
C LEU A 33 -1.36 -6.91 -11.27
N ASP A 34 -1.74 -6.29 -12.39
CA ASP A 34 -3.12 -6.22 -12.86
C ASP A 34 -3.59 -7.63 -13.25
N GLY A 35 -4.52 -8.19 -12.47
CA GLY A 35 -5.06 -9.55 -12.68
C GLY A 35 -4.64 -10.59 -11.63
N ASN A 36 -3.79 -10.23 -10.67
CA ASN A 36 -3.51 -11.10 -9.52
C ASN A 36 -4.74 -11.14 -8.60
N SER A 37 -5.34 -12.32 -8.40
CA SER A 37 -6.50 -12.50 -7.51
C SER A 37 -6.22 -12.15 -6.06
N ASP A 38 -4.95 -12.16 -5.66
CA ASP A 38 -4.53 -11.96 -4.28
C ASP A 38 -4.30 -10.49 -3.94
N ILE A 39 -4.42 -9.58 -4.91
CA ILE A 39 -4.21 -8.14 -4.71
C ILE A 39 -5.32 -7.35 -5.39
N GLN A 40 -5.85 -6.39 -4.65
CA GLN A 40 -6.75 -5.39 -5.19
C GLN A 40 -6.11 -4.02 -5.10
N PHE A 41 -6.14 -3.29 -6.21
CA PHE A 41 -5.80 -1.88 -6.26
C PHE A 41 -7.07 -1.06 -6.26
N MET A 42 -7.17 -0.11 -5.34
CA MET A 42 -8.35 0.71 -5.13
C MET A 42 -7.94 2.15 -4.83
N ASP A 43 -8.92 3.06 -4.84
CA ASP A 43 -8.68 4.44 -4.41
C ASP A 43 -8.06 4.48 -3.01
N MET A 44 -7.15 5.41 -2.77
CA MET A 44 -6.37 5.49 -1.51
C MET A 44 -7.24 5.55 -0.25
N GLN A 45 -8.45 6.09 -0.39
CA GLN A 45 -9.43 6.31 0.68
C GLN A 45 -10.61 5.33 0.62
N ALA A 46 -10.59 4.34 -0.30
CA ALA A 46 -11.66 3.37 -0.47
C ALA A 46 -11.90 2.53 0.79
N MET A 47 -10.84 2.30 1.58
CA MET A 47 -10.96 1.61 2.86
C MET A 47 -9.91 2.05 3.87
N PRO A 48 -10.19 1.93 5.18
CA PRO A 48 -9.20 2.16 6.21
C PRO A 48 -8.16 1.03 6.22
N ILE A 49 -6.89 1.41 6.33
CA ILE A 49 -5.78 0.49 6.59
C ILE A 49 -5.85 0.02 8.04
N GLN A 50 -5.99 -1.29 8.21
CA GLN A 50 -6.03 -1.94 9.52
C GLN A 50 -4.60 -2.20 10.06
N PRO A 51 -4.44 -2.28 11.39
CA PRO A 51 -3.18 -2.70 12.00
C PRO A 51 -2.71 -4.05 11.46
N GLY A 52 -1.39 -4.24 11.39
CA GLY A 52 -0.81 -5.50 10.94
C GLY A 52 -1.21 -6.67 11.84
N LEU A 53 -1.74 -7.72 11.23
CA LEU A 53 -2.10 -8.97 11.91
C LEU A 53 -0.85 -9.74 12.36
N THR A 54 -0.94 -10.42 13.51
CA THR A 54 0.07 -11.37 13.97
C THR A 54 0.13 -12.60 13.05
N ALA A 55 1.20 -13.39 13.14
CA ALA A 55 1.33 -14.61 12.33
C ALA A 55 0.14 -15.57 12.52
N ASP A 56 -0.34 -15.74 13.76
CA ASP A 56 -1.47 -16.60 14.06
C ASP A 56 -2.78 -16.04 13.48
N GLN A 57 -3.01 -14.74 13.62
CA GLN A 57 -4.16 -14.06 13.02
C GLN A 57 -4.17 -14.16 11.50
N LYS A 58 -3.01 -14.03 10.85
CA LYS A 58 -2.91 -14.22 9.39
C LYS A 58 -3.24 -15.66 8.99
N ARG A 59 -2.78 -16.66 9.74
CA ARG A 59 -3.13 -18.07 9.45
C ARG A 59 -4.63 -18.33 9.62
N SER A 60 -5.25 -17.78 10.66
CA SER A 60 -6.71 -17.89 10.85
C SER A 60 -7.48 -17.20 9.72
N ALA A 61 -7.04 -16.03 9.28
CA ALA A 61 -7.66 -15.29 8.19
C ALA A 61 -7.62 -16.01 6.83
N LEU A 62 -6.61 -16.84 6.58
CA LEU A 62 -6.53 -17.68 5.37
C LEU A 62 -7.47 -18.89 5.40
N GLN A 63 -7.88 -19.31 6.59
CA GLN A 63 -8.83 -20.41 6.78
C GLN A 63 -10.28 -19.93 6.80
N ASP A 64 -10.49 -18.62 6.87
CA ASP A 64 -11.80 -18.00 6.82
C ASP A 64 -12.31 -17.95 5.37
N THR A 65 -13.62 -17.98 5.22
CA THR A 65 -14.30 -17.78 3.92
C THR A 65 -14.39 -16.30 3.53
N ALA A 66 -14.23 -15.39 4.50
CA ALA A 66 -14.18 -13.96 4.26
C ALA A 66 -12.78 -13.51 3.84
N LEU A 67 -12.69 -12.76 2.73
CA LEU A 67 -11.46 -12.12 2.26
C LEU A 67 -11.00 -11.06 3.28
N THR A 68 -10.09 -11.45 4.17
CA THR A 68 -9.51 -10.57 5.18
C THR A 68 -8.20 -9.99 4.67
N PRO A 69 -8.05 -8.64 4.59
CA PRO A 69 -6.79 -8.01 4.22
C PRO A 69 -5.64 -8.43 5.13
N LEU A 70 -4.55 -8.93 4.56
CA LEU A 70 -3.38 -9.41 5.30
C LEU A 70 -2.22 -8.43 5.26
N ASN A 71 -2.05 -7.73 4.14
CA ASN A 71 -0.99 -6.74 3.94
C ASN A 71 -1.52 -5.55 3.13
N TYR A 72 -0.88 -4.40 3.30
CA TYR A 72 -1.19 -3.17 2.58
C TYR A 72 0.07 -2.61 1.92
N GLY A 73 -0.09 -2.02 0.75
CA GLY A 73 0.96 -1.36 0.00
C GLY A 73 0.42 -0.15 -0.78
N VAL A 74 1.30 0.52 -1.51
CA VAL A 74 0.92 1.64 -2.37
C VAL A 74 1.43 1.33 -3.78
N ARG A 75 0.53 1.39 -4.75
CA ARG A 75 0.91 1.35 -6.17
C ARG A 75 1.09 2.76 -6.66
N ILE A 76 2.26 3.04 -7.26
CA ILE A 76 2.60 4.35 -7.80
C ILE A 76 3.00 4.17 -9.26
N LEU A 77 2.28 4.84 -10.17
CA LEU A 77 2.65 4.94 -11.58
C LEU A 77 3.15 6.36 -11.83
N SER A 78 4.30 6.48 -12.50
CA SER A 78 4.93 7.75 -12.81
C SER A 78 5.62 7.68 -14.15
N GLU A 79 5.52 8.75 -14.94
CA GLU A 79 6.27 8.89 -16.21
C GLU A 79 7.75 9.19 -15.95
N VAL A 80 8.06 9.77 -14.79
CA VAL A 80 9.43 10.07 -14.36
C VAL A 80 9.93 9.03 -13.36
N PRO A 81 11.25 8.73 -13.34
CA PRO A 81 11.83 7.85 -12.34
C PRO A 81 11.54 8.35 -10.91
N ILE A 82 11.00 7.45 -10.08
CA ILE A 82 10.70 7.74 -8.68
C ILE A 82 11.99 7.61 -7.86
N ARG A 83 12.43 8.70 -7.22
CA ARG A 83 13.62 8.71 -6.34
C ARG A 83 13.25 8.78 -4.86
N ARG A 84 12.16 9.48 -4.57
CA ARG A 84 11.62 9.70 -3.23
C ARG A 84 10.11 9.55 -3.29
N ILE A 85 9.54 8.94 -2.26
CA ILE A 85 8.10 8.83 -2.04
C ILE A 85 7.78 9.59 -0.75
N GLU A 86 6.72 10.37 -0.78
CA GLU A 86 6.19 11.10 0.36
C GLU A 86 4.75 10.64 0.57
N LEU A 87 4.47 10.07 1.74
CA LEU A 87 3.16 9.55 2.12
C LEU A 87 2.53 10.48 3.16
N GLU A 88 1.29 10.90 2.92
CA GLU A 88 0.46 11.55 3.91
C GLU A 88 -0.62 10.58 4.37
N TYR A 89 -0.75 10.37 5.68
CA TYR A 89 -1.73 9.46 6.25
C TYR A 89 -2.35 10.02 7.53
N ARG A 90 -3.61 9.62 7.78
CA ARG A 90 -4.34 9.96 8.99
C ARG A 90 -4.38 8.78 9.95
N TYR A 91 -4.00 9.02 11.20
CA TYR A 91 -4.01 8.05 12.27
C TYR A 91 -4.52 8.70 13.56
N PHE A 92 -5.59 8.16 14.14
CA PHE A 92 -6.23 8.69 15.35
C PHE A 92 -6.58 10.20 15.26
N GLY A 93 -7.04 10.65 14.09
CA GLY A 93 -7.41 12.06 13.85
C GLY A 93 -6.24 12.99 13.57
N PHE A 94 -5.00 12.52 13.69
CA PHE A 94 -3.80 13.29 13.37
C PHE A 94 -3.27 12.92 11.98
N THR A 95 -2.79 13.93 11.26
CA THR A 95 -2.18 13.77 9.93
C THR A 95 -0.67 13.70 10.08
N PHE A 96 -0.06 12.69 9.48
CA PHE A 96 1.37 12.46 9.50
C PHE A 96 1.92 12.44 8.08
N LYS A 97 3.17 12.90 7.94
CA LYS A 97 3.93 12.83 6.69
C LYS A 97 5.13 11.92 6.88
N ARG A 98 5.38 11.04 5.93
CA ARG A 98 6.51 10.12 5.95
C ARG A 98 7.22 10.13 4.60
N GLU A 99 8.52 10.38 4.64
CA GLU A 99 9.38 10.29 3.47
C GLU A 99 10.08 8.93 3.41
N LEU A 100 10.15 8.38 2.21
CA LEU A 100 10.75 7.08 1.92
C LEU A 100 11.68 7.22 0.70
N PRO A 101 13.01 7.09 0.87
CA PRO A 101 13.93 7.04 -0.26
C PRO A 101 13.83 5.69 -0.97
N MET A 102 13.84 5.68 -2.31
CA MET A 102 13.69 4.43 -3.08
C MET A 102 14.84 3.43 -2.91
N GLY A 103 16.03 3.90 -2.50
CA GLY A 103 17.18 3.03 -2.20
C GLY A 103 16.95 2.02 -1.06
N ARG A 104 15.81 2.09 -0.36
CA ARG A 104 15.42 1.14 0.69
C ARG A 104 14.62 -0.08 0.17
N PHE A 105 14.11 -0.05 -1.07
CA PHE A 105 13.18 -1.07 -1.59
C PHE A 105 13.76 -1.97 -2.69
N PHE A 106 14.98 -1.68 -3.16
CA PHE A 106 15.75 -2.53 -4.09
C PHE A 106 17.14 -2.78 -3.51
N GLN A 107 17.27 -3.80 -2.67
CA GLN A 107 18.54 -4.44 -2.32
C GLN A 107 18.36 -5.95 -2.43
#